data_AF-A0A183AT92-F1
#
_entry.id   AF-A0A183AT92-F1
#
_cell.length_a   1.000
_cell.length_b   1.000
_cell.length_c   1.000
_cell.angle_alpha   90.00
_cell.angle_beta   90.00
_cell.angle_gamma   90.00
#
_symmetry.space_group_name_H-M   'P 1'
#
loop_
_entity.id
_entity.type
_entity.pdbx_description
1 polymer ?
#
loop_
_entity_poly.entity_id
_entity_poly.type
_entity_poly.pdbx_seq_one_letter_code
_entity_poly.pdbx_strand_id
1 'polypeptide(L)'
;MYPASAESDMGLDNRRRLFITWLIDRSVQSYAESYKAHAMRADRRSQSPSSDSVESQMSSGRASHHSPGRHTYNTLDVYTLFTNAATILARHWGFSRDTVLIQHVIALFEANLDDQAELYLPQVEATGNLAARLLIVVGRRLAWYCFGSQNPEGVSYQLSLRACIPFDLESWLRGLQSDNSSASFRSITNNRDLASEFDRLVPLIDYVVEHIPHQASQMHIAEAMRDAIHAMHEMD
;
A
#
# COMPACT_ATOMS: atom_id res chain seq x y z
N MET A 1 -25.20 -35.48 19.71
CA MET A 1 -24.16 -35.46 18.65
C MET A 1 -24.34 -34.15 17.90
N TYR A 2 -23.54 -33.14 18.23
CA TYR A 2 -23.50 -31.82 17.55
C TYR A 2 -22.10 -31.66 16.91
N PRO A 3 -21.97 -30.83 15.86
CA PRO A 3 -20.92 -30.95 14.86
C PRO A 3 -19.64 -30.22 15.29
N ALA A 4 -18.72 -30.93 15.93
CA ALA A 4 -17.40 -30.40 16.27
C ALA A 4 -16.49 -30.18 15.03
N SER A 5 -16.81 -30.77 13.86
CA SER A 5 -15.95 -30.71 12.68
C SER A 5 -16.07 -29.42 11.87
N ALA A 6 -17.25 -28.77 11.85
CA ALA A 6 -17.45 -27.57 11.03
C ALA A 6 -16.74 -26.33 11.63
N GLU A 7 -16.72 -26.21 12.96
CA GLU A 7 -16.01 -25.11 13.64
C GLU A 7 -14.48 -25.27 13.56
N SER A 8 -13.97 -26.51 13.57
CA SER A 8 -12.54 -26.77 13.39
C SER A 8 -12.06 -26.43 11.98
N ASP A 9 -12.89 -26.69 10.97
CA ASP A 9 -12.57 -26.42 9.57
C ASP A 9 -12.58 -24.91 9.27
N MET A 10 -13.57 -24.17 9.78
CA MET A 10 -13.60 -22.70 9.65
C MET A 10 -12.43 -22.01 10.35
N GLY A 11 -12.04 -22.49 11.53
CA GLY A 11 -10.88 -21.97 12.25
C GLY A 11 -9.57 -22.19 11.49
N LEU A 12 -9.42 -23.35 10.83
CA LEU A 12 -8.25 -23.67 10.02
C LEU A 12 -8.20 -22.82 8.75
N ASP A 13 -9.32 -22.65 8.05
CA ASP A 13 -9.38 -21.84 6.83
C ASP A 13 -9.09 -20.36 7.10
N ASN A 14 -9.57 -19.83 8.23
CA ASN A 14 -9.21 -18.47 8.65
C ASN A 14 -7.70 -18.34 8.89
N ARG A 15 -7.06 -19.31 9.55
CA ARG A 15 -5.60 -19.29 9.75
C ARG A 15 -4.83 -19.37 8.44
N ARG A 16 -5.30 -20.18 7.49
CA ARG A 16 -4.72 -20.30 6.15
C ARG A 16 -4.82 -18.99 5.36
N ARG A 17 -5.99 -18.32 5.39
CA ARG A 17 -6.18 -17.00 4.79
C ARG A 17 -5.25 -15.95 5.41
N LEU A 18 -5.19 -15.91 6.75
CA LEU A 18 -4.28 -15.03 7.48
C LEU A 18 -2.82 -15.28 7.13
N PHE A 19 -2.43 -16.54 6.96
CA PHE A 19 -1.07 -16.88 6.56
C PHE A 19 -0.74 -16.40 5.14
N ILE A 20 -1.64 -16.57 4.18
CA ILE A 20 -1.47 -16.06 2.81
C ILE A 20 -1.36 -14.53 2.82
N THR A 21 -2.24 -13.85 3.56
CA THR A 21 -2.19 -12.40 3.76
C THR A 21 -0.84 -11.98 4.30
N TRP A 22 -0.39 -12.58 5.40
CA TRP A 22 0.91 -12.29 5.99
C TRP A 22 2.07 -12.50 5.00
N LEU A 23 2.04 -13.58 4.21
CA LEU A 23 3.10 -13.90 3.25
C LEU A 23 3.20 -12.83 2.15
N ILE A 24 2.05 -12.43 1.61
CA ILE A 24 1.95 -11.40 0.58
C ILE A 24 2.39 -10.06 1.14
N ASP A 25 1.87 -9.64 2.30
CA ASP A 25 2.19 -8.37 2.92
C ASP A 25 3.71 -8.25 3.19
N ARG A 26 4.34 -9.34 3.66
CA ARG A 26 5.79 -9.37 3.87
C ARG A 26 6.59 -9.30 2.58
N SER A 27 6.13 -9.97 1.52
CA SER A 27 6.78 -9.89 0.21
C SER A 27 6.73 -8.47 -0.36
N VAL A 28 5.57 -7.82 -0.29
CA VAL A 28 5.36 -6.47 -0.82
C VAL A 28 6.15 -5.45 0.00
N GLN A 29 6.17 -5.57 1.32
CA GLN A 29 7.00 -4.70 2.18
C GLN A 29 8.48 -4.81 1.83
N SER A 30 9.01 -6.03 1.68
CA SER A 30 10.41 -6.24 1.30
C SER A 30 10.74 -5.63 -0.07
N TYR A 31 9.80 -5.74 -1.02
CA TYR A 31 9.94 -5.12 -2.34
C TYR A 31 9.91 -3.59 -2.26
N ALA A 32 8.97 -3.01 -1.52
CA ALA A 32 8.83 -1.56 -1.34
C ALA A 32 10.06 -0.93 -0.67
N GLU A 33 10.62 -1.57 0.37
CA GLU A 33 11.85 -1.12 1.03
C GLU A 33 13.04 -1.07 0.07
N SER A 34 13.16 -2.07 -0.81
CA SER A 34 14.19 -2.10 -1.84
C SER A 34 14.01 -0.99 -2.87
N TYR A 35 12.78 -0.81 -3.36
CA TYR A 35 12.44 0.22 -4.33
C TYR A 35 12.83 1.62 -3.81
N LYS A 36 12.51 1.92 -2.54
CA LYS A 36 12.94 3.15 -1.87
C LYS A 36 14.46 3.29 -1.78
N ALA A 37 15.17 2.23 -1.40
CA ALA A 37 16.62 2.26 -1.30
C ALA A 37 17.30 2.51 -2.66
N HIS A 38 16.72 2.02 -3.75
CA HIS A 38 17.17 2.29 -5.12
C HIS A 38 16.87 3.72 -5.56
N ALA A 39 15.68 4.25 -5.29
CA ALA A 39 15.32 5.64 -5.59
C ALA A 39 16.23 6.63 -4.85
N MET A 40 16.45 6.44 -3.54
CA MET A 40 17.35 7.29 -2.74
C MET A 40 18.82 7.25 -3.21
N ARG A 41 19.26 6.11 -3.78
CA ARG A 41 20.61 5.99 -4.36
C ARG A 41 20.71 6.67 -5.73
N ALA A 42 19.63 6.71 -6.50
CA ALA A 42 19.57 7.44 -7.76
C ALA A 42 19.61 8.95 -7.51
N ASP A 43 18.86 9.45 -6.51
CA ASP A 43 18.88 10.87 -6.11
C ASP A 43 20.24 11.33 -5.59
N ARG A 44 20.94 10.49 -4.83
CA ARG A 44 22.32 10.78 -4.40
C ARG A 44 23.35 10.75 -5.53
N ARG A 45 23.03 10.11 -6.66
CA ARG A 45 23.89 10.10 -7.85
C ARG A 45 23.56 11.23 -8.82
N SER A 46 22.32 11.73 -8.82
CA SER A 46 21.92 12.92 -9.59
C SER A 46 22.33 14.23 -8.90
N GLN A 47 22.53 14.22 -7.58
CA GLN A 47 23.26 15.26 -6.85
C GLN A 47 24.78 15.06 -7.00
N SER A 48 25.32 15.32 -8.20
CA SER A 48 26.76 15.55 -8.34
C SER A 48 27.16 16.78 -7.51
N PRO A 49 28.18 16.70 -6.64
CA PRO A 49 28.76 17.90 -6.04
C PRO A 49 29.33 18.74 -7.17
N SER A 50 28.94 20.01 -7.22
CA SER A 50 29.62 21.02 -8.02
C SER A 50 31.12 20.93 -7.77
N SER A 51 31.85 20.76 -8.86
CA SER A 51 33.30 20.78 -8.93
C SER A 51 33.86 22.01 -8.23
N ASP A 52 34.67 21.79 -7.20
CA ASP A 52 35.97 22.46 -7.12
C ASP A 52 36.92 21.70 -6.20
N SER A 53 38.20 21.73 -6.60
CA SER A 53 39.41 21.19 -5.96
C SER A 53 39.74 19.70 -6.19
N VAL A 54 40.59 19.52 -7.20
CA VAL A 54 41.50 18.40 -7.43
C VAL A 54 42.63 18.48 -6.40
N GLU A 55 42.87 17.42 -5.61
CA GLU A 55 44.22 16.84 -5.49
C GLU A 55 44.25 15.45 -4.80
N SER A 56 45.01 14.57 -5.46
CA SER A 56 45.45 13.21 -5.14
C SER A 56 45.71 12.87 -3.67
N GLN A 57 45.22 11.70 -3.24
CA GLN A 57 46.07 10.70 -2.59
C GLN A 57 45.69 9.28 -3.04
N MET A 58 46.51 8.70 -3.92
CA MET A 58 46.70 7.25 -3.97
C MET A 58 47.35 6.82 -2.66
N SER A 59 46.73 5.85 -1.98
CA SER A 59 47.34 4.65 -1.39
C SER A 59 46.59 4.20 -0.14
N SER A 60 46.03 2.99 -0.20
CA SER A 60 46.35 1.92 0.76
C SER A 60 45.30 0.83 0.67
N GLY A 61 45.75 -0.36 0.27
CA GLY A 61 44.93 -1.55 0.25
C GLY A 61 44.39 -1.87 1.64
N ARG A 62 43.08 -2.04 1.72
CA ARG A 62 42.46 -3.00 2.64
C ARG A 62 41.45 -3.79 1.84
N ALA A 63 41.84 -5.02 1.52
CA ALA A 63 40.94 -6.09 1.17
C ALA A 63 39.77 -6.07 2.16
N SER A 64 38.59 -5.64 1.73
CA SER A 64 37.39 -5.84 2.53
C SER A 64 37.10 -7.32 2.50
N HIS A 65 37.34 -7.98 3.63
CA HIS A 65 36.90 -9.33 3.93
C HIS A 65 35.51 -9.59 3.34
N HIS A 66 35.44 -10.34 2.23
CA HIS A 66 34.24 -11.06 1.85
C HIS A 66 33.98 -12.07 2.96
N SER A 67 33.02 -11.76 3.82
CA SER A 67 32.45 -12.73 4.75
C SER A 67 31.74 -13.79 3.91
N PRO A 68 32.18 -15.06 3.93
CA PRO A 68 31.47 -16.12 3.23
C PRO A 68 30.22 -16.45 4.03
N GLY A 69 29.03 -16.16 3.48
CA GLY A 69 27.76 -16.58 4.08
C GLY A 69 26.59 -15.60 3.97
N ARG A 70 26.77 -14.37 3.47
CA ARG A 70 25.63 -13.47 3.23
C ARG A 70 25.21 -13.54 1.76
N HIS A 71 24.44 -14.57 1.41
CA HIS A 71 23.68 -14.56 0.17
C HIS A 71 22.64 -13.44 0.28
N THR A 72 22.98 -12.27 -0.23
CA THR A 72 22.01 -11.19 -0.42
C THR A 72 21.13 -11.58 -1.60
N TYR A 73 20.05 -12.30 -1.34
CA TYR A 73 19.03 -12.56 -2.35
C TYR A 73 18.51 -11.23 -2.88
N ASN A 74 18.37 -11.13 -4.21
CA ASN A 74 17.73 -9.98 -4.81
C ASN A 74 16.29 -9.88 -4.28
N THR A 75 15.86 -8.68 -3.89
CA THR A 75 14.53 -8.46 -3.30
C THR A 75 13.41 -8.80 -4.28
N LEU A 76 13.66 -8.69 -5.59
CA LEU A 76 12.73 -9.16 -6.61
C LEU A 76 12.59 -10.69 -6.61
N ASP A 77 13.70 -11.42 -6.38
CA ASP A 77 13.68 -12.88 -6.28
C ASP A 77 12.92 -13.33 -5.03
N VAL A 78 13.11 -12.62 -3.91
CA VAL A 78 12.37 -12.86 -2.66
C VAL A 78 10.88 -12.58 -2.85
N TYR A 79 10.54 -11.46 -3.48
CA TYR A 79 9.16 -11.09 -3.79
C TYR A 79 8.47 -12.13 -4.68
N THR A 80 9.11 -12.53 -5.78
CA THR A 80 8.59 -13.54 -6.71
C THR A 80 8.46 -14.90 -6.04
N LEU A 81 9.42 -15.31 -5.21
CA LEU A 81 9.34 -16.55 -4.46
C LEU A 81 8.12 -16.59 -3.53
N PHE A 82 7.91 -15.55 -2.73
CA PHE A 82 6.82 -15.50 -1.76
C PHE A 82 5.44 -15.38 -2.42
N THR A 83 5.30 -14.57 -3.47
CA THR A 83 4.04 -14.45 -4.23
C THR A 83 3.69 -15.76 -4.96
N ASN A 84 4.69 -16.46 -5.52
CA ASN A 84 4.48 -17.79 -6.09
C ASN A 84 4.08 -18.81 -5.03
N ALA A 85 4.75 -18.80 -3.88
CA ALA A 85 4.39 -19.68 -2.76
C ALA A 85 2.96 -19.43 -2.26
N ALA A 86 2.54 -18.16 -2.15
CA ALA A 86 1.17 -17.80 -1.79
C ALA A 86 0.15 -18.41 -2.76
N THR A 87 0.42 -18.33 -4.06
CA THR A 87 -0.44 -18.87 -5.12
C THR A 87 -0.53 -20.40 -5.06
N ILE A 88 0.61 -21.08 -4.87
CA ILE A 88 0.66 -22.54 -4.76
C ILE A 88 -0.08 -23.02 -3.52
N LEU A 89 0.14 -22.37 -2.37
CA LEU A 89 -0.52 -22.72 -1.12
C LEU A 89 -2.03 -22.49 -1.17
N ALA A 90 -2.47 -21.36 -1.74
CA ALA A 90 -3.88 -21.07 -1.92
C ALA A 90 -4.57 -22.13 -2.77
N ARG A 91 -3.95 -22.50 -3.90
CA ARG A 91 -4.45 -23.57 -4.76
C ARG A 91 -4.51 -24.91 -4.02
N HIS A 92 -3.48 -25.24 -3.24
CA HIS A 92 -3.44 -26.47 -2.46
C HIS A 92 -4.53 -26.52 -1.38
N TRP A 93 -4.87 -25.39 -0.78
CA TRP A 93 -5.95 -25.27 0.21
C TRP A 93 -7.34 -25.03 -0.41
N GLY A 94 -7.47 -25.06 -1.74
CA GLY A 94 -8.76 -24.91 -2.42
C GLY A 94 -9.31 -23.48 -2.48
N PHE A 95 -8.47 -22.47 -2.22
CA PHE A 95 -8.89 -21.07 -2.38
C PHE A 95 -8.89 -20.65 -3.86
N SER A 96 -9.78 -19.71 -4.19
CA SER A 96 -9.82 -19.10 -5.52
C SER A 96 -8.54 -18.31 -5.80
N ARG A 97 -8.17 -18.23 -7.09
CA ARG A 97 -7.07 -17.37 -7.55
C ARG A 97 -7.25 -15.92 -7.08
N ASP A 98 -8.48 -15.43 -7.16
CA ASP A 98 -8.84 -14.07 -6.72
C ASP A 98 -8.54 -13.81 -5.24
N THR A 99 -8.57 -14.82 -4.37
CA THR A 99 -8.23 -14.61 -2.96
C THR A 99 -6.80 -14.09 -2.80
N VAL A 100 -5.86 -14.66 -3.56
CA VAL A 100 -4.45 -14.26 -3.56
C VAL A 100 -4.28 -12.95 -4.30
N LEU A 101 -4.88 -12.83 -5.48
CA LEU A 101 -4.70 -11.67 -6.35
C LEU A 101 -5.27 -10.39 -5.73
N ILE A 102 -6.48 -10.45 -5.15
CA ILE A 102 -7.06 -9.32 -4.42
C ILE A 102 -6.16 -8.93 -3.24
N GLN A 103 -5.69 -9.88 -2.45
CA GLN A 103 -4.80 -9.57 -1.34
C GLN A 103 -3.49 -8.91 -1.81
N HIS A 104 -2.95 -9.37 -2.94
CA HIS A 104 -1.74 -8.84 -3.53
C HIS A 104 -1.92 -7.40 -4.04
N VAL A 105 -3.00 -7.13 -4.78
CA VAL A 105 -3.36 -5.77 -5.22
C VAL A 105 -3.53 -4.83 -4.02
N ILE A 106 -4.27 -5.27 -2.98
CA ILE A 106 -4.46 -4.46 -1.77
C ILE A 106 -3.13 -4.17 -1.08
N ALA A 107 -2.26 -5.16 -0.92
CA ALA A 107 -0.95 -4.98 -0.29
C ALA A 107 -0.08 -3.98 -1.08
N LEU A 108 -0.12 -4.01 -2.42
CA LEU A 108 0.61 -3.06 -3.27
C LEU A 108 0.09 -1.63 -3.08
N PHE A 109 -1.23 -1.42 -3.08
CA PHE A 109 -1.78 -0.09 -2.78
C PHE A 109 -1.48 0.35 -1.35
N GLU A 110 -1.59 -0.52 -0.33
CA GLU A 110 -1.21 -0.15 1.04
C GLU A 110 0.28 0.19 1.18
N ALA A 111 1.13 -0.34 0.30
CA ALA A 111 2.55 -0.01 0.20
C ALA A 111 2.87 1.20 -0.70
N ASN A 112 1.85 1.89 -1.22
CA ASN A 112 1.96 2.96 -2.21
C ASN A 112 2.80 2.56 -3.44
N LEU A 113 2.50 1.39 -3.99
CA LEU A 113 3.04 0.88 -5.25
C LEU A 113 1.91 0.83 -6.30
N ASP A 114 1.20 1.95 -6.47
CA ASP A 114 0.00 2.08 -7.31
C ASP A 114 0.25 1.60 -8.74
N ASP A 115 1.32 2.07 -9.38
CA ASP A 115 1.71 1.70 -10.74
C ASP A 115 1.91 0.18 -10.91
N GLN A 116 2.35 -0.50 -9.85
CA GLN A 116 2.47 -1.96 -9.86
C GLN A 116 1.13 -2.64 -9.63
N ALA A 117 0.28 -2.09 -8.75
CA ALA A 117 -1.04 -2.63 -8.46
C ALA A 117 -1.96 -2.56 -9.70
N GLU A 118 -1.88 -1.48 -10.47
CA GLU A 118 -2.66 -1.26 -11.70
C GLU A 118 -2.45 -2.36 -12.75
N LEU A 119 -1.25 -2.94 -12.83
CA LEU A 119 -0.95 -4.06 -13.75
C LEU A 119 -1.76 -5.33 -13.43
N TYR A 120 -2.26 -5.46 -12.21
CA TYR A 120 -3.00 -6.62 -11.73
C TYR A 120 -4.52 -6.37 -11.65
N LEU A 121 -4.99 -5.12 -11.69
CA LEU A 121 -6.41 -4.79 -11.65
C LEU A 121 -7.24 -5.55 -12.71
N PRO A 122 -6.84 -5.59 -14.01
CA PRO A 122 -7.62 -6.28 -15.05
C PRO A 122 -7.67 -7.80 -14.89
N GLN A 123 -6.86 -8.37 -13.99
CA GLN A 123 -6.75 -9.80 -13.79
C GLN A 123 -7.70 -10.33 -12.69
N VAL A 124 -8.33 -9.43 -11.93
CA VAL A 124 -9.25 -9.78 -10.82
C VAL A 124 -10.66 -9.96 -11.36
N GLU A 125 -11.27 -11.13 -11.11
CA GLU A 125 -12.63 -11.41 -11.56
C GLU A 125 -13.68 -10.89 -10.56
N ALA A 126 -13.44 -11.05 -9.26
CA ALA A 126 -14.32 -10.61 -8.18
C ALA A 126 -14.10 -9.12 -7.84
N THR A 127 -14.33 -8.26 -8.83
CA THR A 127 -14.12 -6.81 -8.76
C THR A 127 -14.87 -6.14 -7.60
N GLY A 128 -16.09 -6.56 -7.27
CA GLY A 128 -16.83 -5.99 -6.13
C GLY A 128 -16.18 -6.22 -4.77
N ASN A 129 -15.56 -7.40 -4.56
CA ASN A 129 -14.79 -7.68 -3.35
C ASN A 129 -13.52 -6.85 -3.28
N LEU A 130 -12.86 -6.64 -4.42
CA LEU A 130 -11.69 -5.78 -4.52
C LEU A 130 -12.06 -4.33 -4.23
N ALA A 131 -13.12 -3.80 -4.86
CA ALA A 131 -13.59 -2.43 -4.68
C ALA A 131 -13.91 -2.11 -3.22
N ALA A 132 -14.65 -3.00 -2.54
CA ALA A 132 -14.95 -2.84 -1.11
C ALA A 132 -13.68 -2.75 -0.24
N ARG A 133 -12.63 -3.49 -0.60
CA ARG A 133 -11.34 -3.44 0.12
C ARG A 133 -10.51 -2.22 -0.26
N LEU A 134 -10.51 -1.81 -1.53
CA LEU A 134 -9.84 -0.61 -2.00
C LEU A 134 -10.44 0.65 -1.39
N LEU A 135 -11.76 0.68 -1.14
CA LEU A 135 -12.41 1.77 -0.41
C LEU A 135 -11.74 2.03 0.95
N ILE A 136 -11.36 0.97 1.67
CA ILE A 136 -10.63 1.10 2.95
C ILE A 136 -9.23 1.68 2.73
N VAL A 137 -8.54 1.30 1.65
CA VAL A 137 -7.20 1.82 1.33
C VAL A 137 -7.27 3.30 0.99
N VAL A 138 -8.18 3.71 0.11
CA VAL A 138 -8.44 5.12 -0.23
C VAL A 138 -8.79 5.89 1.03
N GLY A 139 -9.72 5.36 1.84
CA GLY A 139 -10.12 5.97 3.11
C GLY A 139 -8.96 6.19 4.08
N ARG A 140 -8.06 5.21 4.22
CA ARG A 140 -6.88 5.33 5.08
C ARG A 140 -5.91 6.41 4.60
N ARG A 141 -5.69 6.50 3.29
CA ARG A 141 -4.83 7.53 2.69
C ARG A 141 -5.46 8.91 2.88
N LEU A 142 -6.74 9.08 2.56
CA LEU A 142 -7.47 10.33 2.76
C LEU A 142 -7.46 10.76 4.23
N ALA A 143 -7.72 9.82 5.16
CA ALA A 143 -7.68 10.08 6.59
C ALA A 143 -6.27 10.50 7.08
N TRP A 144 -5.20 10.02 6.45
CA TRP A 144 -3.84 10.47 6.76
C TRP A 144 -3.61 11.93 6.38
N TYR A 145 -4.03 12.35 5.18
CA TYR A 145 -3.88 13.75 4.76
C TYR A 145 -4.77 14.68 5.57
N CYS A 146 -6.02 14.29 5.79
CA CYS A 146 -6.97 15.11 6.54
C CYS A 146 -6.65 15.14 8.04
N PHE A 147 -6.31 14.02 8.67
CA PHE A 147 -6.28 13.91 10.13
C PHE A 147 -4.94 13.43 10.70
N GLY A 148 -3.95 13.11 9.88
CA GLY A 148 -2.62 12.66 10.33
C GLY A 148 -1.79 13.78 10.95
N SER A 149 -0.77 13.40 11.72
CA SER A 149 0.19 14.32 12.33
C SER A 149 1.15 14.88 11.28
N GLN A 150 0.77 15.98 10.65
CA GLN A 150 1.61 16.73 9.71
C GLN A 150 2.52 17.72 10.46
N ASN A 151 3.60 18.17 9.81
CA ASN A 151 4.45 19.25 10.32
C ASN A 151 3.62 20.53 10.56
N PRO A 152 4.03 21.41 11.49
CA PRO A 152 3.31 22.65 11.83
C PRO A 152 3.00 23.55 10.63
N GLU A 153 3.86 23.52 9.60
CA GLU A 153 3.73 24.30 8.38
C GLU A 153 2.58 23.81 7.46
N GLY A 154 2.11 22.56 7.63
CA GLY A 154 1.03 21.96 6.84
C GLY A 154 -0.37 22.10 7.46
N VAL A 155 -0.50 22.71 8.64
CA VAL A 155 -1.77 22.74 9.40
C VAL A 155 -2.85 23.55 8.68
N SER A 156 -2.50 24.70 8.09
CA SER A 156 -3.48 25.52 7.36
C SER A 156 -4.06 24.78 6.16
N TYR A 157 -3.20 24.06 5.43
CA TYR A 157 -3.61 23.30 4.25
C TYR A 157 -4.40 22.03 4.64
N GLN A 158 -4.02 21.35 5.72
CA GLN A 158 -4.79 20.24 6.27
C GLN A 158 -6.22 20.65 6.67
N LEU A 159 -6.39 21.85 7.26
CA LEU A 159 -7.71 22.38 7.57
C LEU A 159 -8.54 22.63 6.30
N SER A 160 -7.91 23.10 5.22
CA SER A 160 -8.54 23.26 3.92
C SER A 160 -9.05 21.92 3.38
N LEU A 161 -8.25 20.86 3.43
CA LEU A 161 -8.70 19.51 3.03
C LEU A 161 -9.87 19.03 3.89
N ARG A 162 -9.79 19.21 5.22
CA ARG A 162 -10.90 18.84 6.12
C ARG A 162 -12.21 19.55 5.77
N ALA A 163 -12.16 20.77 5.23
CA ALA A 163 -13.37 21.50 4.85
C ALA A 163 -14.14 20.83 3.71
N CYS A 164 -13.48 19.98 2.91
CA CYS A 164 -14.11 19.18 1.85
C CYS A 164 -14.80 17.92 2.38
N ILE A 165 -14.58 17.52 3.63
CA ILE A 165 -15.10 16.27 4.20
C ILE A 165 -16.50 16.49 4.79
N PRO A 166 -17.55 15.81 4.28
CA PRO A 166 -18.87 15.82 4.92
C PRO A 166 -18.85 15.05 6.25
N PHE A 167 -19.73 15.42 7.17
CA PHE A 167 -19.77 14.91 8.54
C PHE A 167 -19.84 13.37 8.63
N ASP A 168 -20.69 12.75 7.82
CA ASP A 168 -20.87 11.29 7.83
C ASP A 168 -19.57 10.58 7.41
N LEU A 169 -18.85 11.14 6.43
CA LEU A 169 -17.56 10.63 5.98
C LEU A 169 -16.47 10.85 7.02
N GLU A 170 -16.47 12.00 7.72
CA GLU A 170 -15.49 12.30 8.77
C GLU A 170 -15.46 11.21 9.84
N SER A 171 -16.62 10.82 10.35
CA SER A 171 -16.72 9.79 11.40
C SER A 171 -16.09 8.46 10.97
N TRP A 172 -16.32 8.07 9.71
CA TRP A 172 -15.80 6.86 9.12
C TRP A 172 -14.28 6.93 8.90
N LEU A 173 -13.78 8.06 8.37
CA LEU A 173 -12.35 8.30 8.16
C LEU A 173 -11.57 8.30 9.48
N ARG A 174 -12.12 8.91 10.54
CA ARG A 174 -11.52 8.86 11.88
C ARG A 174 -11.44 7.43 12.41
N GLY A 175 -12.44 6.59 12.14
CA GLY A 175 -12.42 5.16 12.49
C GLY A 175 -11.32 4.36 11.76
N LEU A 176 -10.83 4.84 10.63
CA LEU A 176 -9.71 4.23 9.89
C LEU A 176 -8.33 4.66 10.40
N GLN A 177 -8.26 5.72 11.20
CA GLN A 177 -7.03 6.10 11.88
C GLN A 177 -6.72 5.11 13.00
N SER A 178 -6.02 4.03 12.67
CA SER A 178 -5.50 3.14 13.71
C SER A 178 -4.42 3.86 14.53
N ASP A 179 -4.48 3.77 15.86
CA ASP A 179 -3.39 4.18 16.77
C ASP A 179 -2.06 3.47 16.42
N ASN A 180 -2.17 2.27 15.82
CA ASN A 180 -1.08 1.44 15.33
C ASN A 180 -0.92 1.49 13.81
N SER A 181 -1.43 2.52 13.11
CA SER A 181 -1.16 2.72 11.68
C SER A 181 0.34 2.53 11.47
N SER A 182 0.70 1.43 10.79
CA SER A 182 2.04 0.88 10.85
C SER A 182 3.06 1.98 10.56
N ALA A 183 4.16 2.02 11.31
CA ALA A 183 5.26 2.93 11.01
C ALA A 183 5.68 2.87 9.53
N SER A 184 5.40 1.74 8.87
CA SER A 184 5.48 1.53 7.42
C SER A 184 4.55 2.46 6.63
N PHE A 185 3.23 2.46 6.86
CA PHE A 185 2.30 3.36 6.14
C PHE A 185 2.69 4.83 6.31
N ARG A 186 2.99 5.25 7.55
CA ARG A 186 3.43 6.63 7.87
C ARG A 186 4.75 6.99 7.17
N SER A 187 5.71 6.07 7.12
CA SER A 187 7.00 6.29 6.44
C SER A 187 6.88 6.33 4.92
N ILE A 188 5.83 5.74 4.34
CA ILE A 188 5.62 5.74 2.89
C ILE A 188 4.84 6.99 2.44
N THR A 189 3.83 7.43 3.18
CA THR A 189 3.05 8.64 2.84
C THR A 189 3.78 9.95 3.10
N ASN A 190 4.73 10.00 4.05
CA ASN A 190 5.49 11.22 4.36
C ASN A 190 6.45 11.72 3.26
N ASN A 191 6.75 10.90 2.25
CA ASN A 191 7.72 11.23 1.19
C ASN A 191 7.07 11.58 -0.16
N ARG A 192 5.73 11.58 -0.25
CA ARG A 192 5.03 11.89 -1.51
C ARG A 192 4.56 13.32 -1.54
N ASP A 193 4.73 13.92 -2.72
CA ASP A 193 4.09 15.19 -3.04
C ASP A 193 2.58 15.00 -3.07
N LEU A 194 1.86 15.94 -2.47
CA LEU A 194 0.44 15.82 -2.16
C LEU A 194 -0.42 15.93 -3.42
N ALA A 195 -0.06 16.82 -4.35
CA ALA A 195 -0.70 16.92 -5.67
C ALA A 195 -0.63 15.58 -6.43
N SER A 196 0.56 14.96 -6.44
CA SER A 196 0.77 13.65 -7.10
C SER A 196 0.00 12.49 -6.45
N GLU A 197 -0.44 12.65 -5.20
CA GLU A 197 -1.26 11.65 -4.53
C GLU A 197 -2.73 11.80 -4.93
N PHE A 198 -3.26 13.03 -5.00
CA PHE A 198 -4.64 13.23 -5.45
C PHE A 198 -4.84 12.81 -6.91
N ASP A 199 -3.84 13.04 -7.78
CA ASP A 199 -3.81 12.49 -9.15
C ASP A 199 -3.99 10.97 -9.19
N ARG A 200 -3.51 10.25 -8.17
CA ARG A 200 -3.62 8.78 -8.06
C ARG A 200 -4.90 8.34 -7.36
N LEU A 201 -5.37 9.12 -6.38
CA LEU A 201 -6.57 8.79 -5.63
C LEU A 201 -7.84 8.95 -6.48
N VAL A 202 -7.90 9.93 -7.38
CA VAL A 202 -9.02 10.15 -8.30
C VAL A 202 -9.38 8.90 -9.13
N PRO A 203 -8.48 8.35 -9.96
CA PRO A 203 -8.81 7.17 -10.76
C PRO A 203 -9.10 5.93 -9.89
N LEU A 204 -8.49 5.85 -8.70
CA LEU A 204 -8.71 4.75 -7.78
C LEU A 204 -10.10 4.80 -7.14
N ILE A 205 -10.57 5.98 -6.71
CA ILE A 205 -11.92 6.10 -6.13
C ILE A 205 -13.00 5.95 -7.21
N ASP A 206 -12.75 6.39 -8.44
CA ASP A 206 -13.63 6.15 -9.58
C ASP A 206 -13.79 4.65 -9.87
N TYR A 207 -12.67 3.91 -9.89
CA TYR A 207 -12.69 2.45 -9.99
C TYR A 207 -13.53 1.80 -8.88
N VAL A 208 -13.38 2.27 -7.64
CA VAL A 208 -14.15 1.75 -6.49
C VAL A 208 -15.64 2.01 -6.67
N VAL A 209 -16.04 3.23 -7.03
CA VAL A 209 -17.46 3.58 -7.21
C VAL A 209 -18.09 2.78 -8.36
N GLU A 210 -17.36 2.56 -9.45
CA GLU A 210 -17.84 1.77 -10.60
C GLU A 210 -18.09 0.30 -10.23
N HIS A 211 -17.27 -0.28 -9.36
CA HIS A 211 -17.25 -1.73 -9.12
C HIS A 211 -17.84 -2.16 -7.78
N ILE A 212 -18.09 -1.24 -6.83
CA ILE A 212 -18.71 -1.61 -5.55
C ILE A 212 -20.16 -2.04 -5.79
N PRO A 213 -20.63 -3.15 -5.19
CA PRO A 213 -21.99 -3.60 -5.43
C PRO A 213 -23.01 -2.52 -5.02
N HIS A 214 -23.95 -2.17 -5.89
CA HIS A 214 -24.92 -1.09 -5.63
C HIS A 214 -25.78 -1.28 -4.37
N GLN A 215 -25.97 -2.53 -3.93
CA GLN A 215 -26.71 -2.86 -2.71
C GLN A 215 -25.82 -2.87 -1.45
N ALA A 216 -24.51 -2.62 -1.59
CA ALA A 216 -23.61 -2.53 -0.46
C ALA A 216 -23.89 -1.25 0.33
N SER A 217 -23.95 -1.38 1.65
CA SER A 217 -24.07 -0.24 2.58
C SER A 217 -22.91 0.76 2.44
N GLN A 218 -21.85 0.39 1.73
CA GLN A 218 -20.65 1.19 1.53
C GLN A 218 -20.73 2.14 0.32
N MET A 219 -21.74 2.01 -0.56
CA MET A 219 -21.86 2.84 -1.77
C MET A 219 -21.90 4.33 -1.45
N HIS A 220 -22.73 4.74 -0.49
CA HIS A 220 -22.85 6.15 -0.09
C HIS A 220 -21.52 6.71 0.44
N ILE A 221 -20.68 5.86 1.06
CA ILE A 221 -19.37 6.24 1.57
C ILE A 221 -18.41 6.44 0.40
N ALA A 222 -18.45 5.54 -0.59
CA ALA A 222 -17.63 5.63 -1.79
C ALA A 222 -17.94 6.90 -2.59
N GLU A 223 -19.23 7.23 -2.79
CA GLU A 223 -19.66 8.44 -3.49
C GLU A 223 -19.24 9.71 -2.73
N ALA A 224 -19.51 9.79 -1.42
CA ALA A 224 -19.10 10.93 -0.61
C ALA A 224 -17.56 11.12 -0.60
N MET A 225 -16.81 10.01 -0.62
CA MET A 225 -15.35 10.03 -0.67
C MET A 225 -14.83 10.48 -2.03
N ARG A 226 -15.46 10.03 -3.13
CA ARG A 226 -15.15 10.48 -4.49
C ARG A 226 -15.31 11.99 -4.61
N ASP A 227 -16.47 12.51 -4.19
CA ASP A 227 -16.78 13.93 -4.29
C ASP A 227 -15.81 14.77 -3.45
N ALA A 228 -15.43 14.29 -2.26
CA ALA A 228 -14.41 14.94 -1.43
C ALA A 228 -13.02 14.95 -2.08
N ILE A 229 -12.60 13.83 -2.68
CA ILE A 229 -11.29 13.71 -3.36
C ILE A 229 -11.22 14.65 -4.56
N HIS A 230 -12.28 14.75 -5.37
CA HIS A 230 -12.31 15.71 -6.48
C HIS A 230 -12.26 17.16 -5.98
N ALA A 231 -13.05 17.49 -4.96
CA ALA A 231 -13.03 18.84 -4.38
C ALA A 231 -11.63 19.22 -3.86
N MET A 232 -10.90 18.29 -3.24
CA MET A 232 -9.53 18.52 -2.80
C MET A 232 -8.55 18.67 -3.97
N HIS A 233 -8.71 17.85 -5.01
CA HIS A 233 -7.87 17.91 -6.21
C HIS A 233 -8.02 19.24 -6.96
N GLU A 234 -9.21 19.85 -6.93
CA GLU A 234 -9.47 21.16 -7.54
C GLU A 234 -8.91 22.35 -6.73
N MET A 235 -8.45 22.13 -5.50
CA MET A 235 -7.87 23.18 -4.65
C MET A 235 -6.37 23.39 -4.86
N ASP A 236 -5.69 22.42 -5.47
CA ASP A 236 -4.27 22.45 -5.85
C ASP A 236 -4.04 23.16 -7.20
#